data_AF-A0A934ZQP9-F1
#
_entry.id   AF-A0A934ZQP9-F1
#
_cell.length_a   1.000
_cell.length_b   1.000
_cell.length_c   1.000
_cell.angle_alpha   90.00
_cell.angle_beta   90.00
_cell.angle_gamma   90.00
#
_symmetry.space_group_name_H-M   'P 1'
#
loop_
_entity.id
_entity.type
_entity.pdbx_description
1 polymer ?
#
loop_
_entity_poly.entity_id
_entity_poly.type
_entity_poly.pdbx_seq_one_letter_code
_entity_poly.pdbx_strand_id
1 'polypeptide(L)'
;MEPIVLHLPAALKPLADVLSDAVAFTLAAVEHARSDEPFVYAAVERAVATLGAEVQRALHQTILSACDREVPHLLIGGRLHRPVLRREATYYTLAGPVVVTRTRYRPADEPRAKTVDPIGVRVGVVGAGWLPQTCTAIAFLVQLDPSREATQAAHQLGVLPYSRASFERVAHRVGELVMQERERVESALIAAYVLPAEATGVVVSLDRVAVPMEEPRRRPKGRPAKGAAKRPVVRLWHMAYCATVTIHDASGKGLHTIRYGRMPGGDLDGLVLGLRDDVRTLLGMRPSLQVTLLCDGAVEMWNLLGEVLTEAALGRAITRLVDLWHFLEKMGKAGRRRFEAPQATAWLTRLRLRLLNKAGAWVELQAEITAWGAGGATRVEGSARARRADLPEESRRRRSTGVRHRTGHGAPRRQRPRRGDLQEPLQCAFQAIGRPLEGCQWGGDRTPTRTPPQPSLGGGTRTHDGREATGNSPCRVSTMGATPLAFTAQDDPHRWNPVLHLKSHVVPSQVATAFREVGVGILRNSIRR
;
A
#
# COMPACT_ATOMS: atom_id res chain seq x y z
N MET A 1 36.42 31.75 -17.22
CA MET A 1 36.51 30.58 -16.31
C MET A 1 37.22 29.48 -17.06
N GLU A 2 38.21 28.84 -16.45
CA GLU A 2 38.82 27.64 -17.02
C GLU A 2 37.79 26.49 -17.05
N PRO A 3 37.70 25.73 -18.15
CA PRO A 3 36.74 24.64 -18.25
C PRO A 3 37.14 23.47 -17.34
N ILE A 4 36.21 23.00 -16.51
CA ILE A 4 36.35 21.72 -15.81
C ILE A 4 35.99 20.61 -16.79
N VAL A 5 36.93 19.70 -17.06
CA VAL A 5 36.73 18.57 -17.98
C VAL A 5 36.28 17.35 -17.21
N LEU A 6 35.15 16.78 -17.59
CA LEU A 6 34.57 15.57 -16.99
C LEU A 6 34.62 14.42 -18.00
N HIS A 7 35.46 13.41 -17.73
CA HIS A 7 35.62 12.25 -18.60
C HIS A 7 34.52 11.22 -18.33
N LEU A 8 33.61 11.03 -19.30
CA LEU A 8 32.58 9.99 -19.24
C LEU A 8 32.98 8.79 -20.10
N PRO A 9 32.90 7.55 -19.58
CA PRO A 9 33.06 6.35 -20.38
C PRO A 9 32.05 6.32 -21.54
N ALA A 10 32.45 5.79 -22.71
CA ALA A 10 31.59 5.72 -23.89
C ALA A 10 30.28 4.97 -23.65
N ALA A 11 30.27 4.01 -22.71
CA ALA A 11 29.06 3.30 -22.27
C ALA A 11 27.99 4.22 -21.66
N LEU A 12 28.37 5.40 -21.15
CA LEU A 12 27.49 6.40 -20.57
C LEU A 12 27.12 7.52 -21.56
N LYS A 13 27.30 7.31 -22.88
CA LYS A 13 26.93 8.31 -23.88
C LYS A 13 25.52 8.90 -23.71
N PRO A 14 24.45 8.11 -23.41
CA PRO A 14 23.12 8.67 -23.20
C PRO A 14 23.01 9.66 -22.01
N LEU A 15 23.94 9.60 -21.07
CA LEU A 15 24.00 10.51 -19.91
C LEU A 15 24.65 11.85 -20.28
N ALA A 16 25.57 11.87 -21.25
CA ALA A 16 26.34 13.06 -21.61
C ALA A 16 25.43 14.19 -22.14
N ASP A 17 24.49 13.85 -23.01
CA ASP A 17 23.54 14.81 -23.58
C ASP A 17 22.67 15.42 -22.47
N VAL A 18 22.12 14.57 -21.59
CA VAL A 18 21.25 15.02 -20.48
C VAL A 18 22.00 15.89 -19.46
N LEU A 19 23.26 15.56 -19.15
CA LEU A 19 24.09 16.39 -18.27
C LEU A 19 24.42 17.74 -18.92
N SER A 20 24.65 17.76 -20.23
CA SER A 20 24.90 18.99 -20.98
C SER A 20 23.67 19.91 -20.94
N ASP A 21 22.48 19.35 -21.14
CA ASP A 21 21.21 20.09 -21.04
C ASP A 21 20.99 20.63 -19.62
N ALA A 22 21.28 19.82 -18.59
CA ALA A 22 21.16 20.26 -17.20
C ALA A 22 22.12 21.41 -16.86
N VAL A 23 23.38 21.33 -17.30
CA VAL A 23 24.37 22.40 -17.11
C VAL A 23 23.95 23.66 -17.85
N ALA A 24 23.51 23.56 -19.10
CA ALA A 24 23.06 24.69 -19.90
C ALA A 24 21.85 25.38 -19.24
N PHE A 25 20.87 24.62 -18.77
CA PHE A 25 19.73 25.15 -18.03
C PHE A 25 20.17 25.85 -16.73
N THR A 26 21.04 25.21 -15.93
CA THR A 26 21.51 25.81 -14.67
C THR A 26 22.29 27.10 -14.90
N LEU A 27 23.14 27.17 -15.93
CA LEU A 27 23.87 28.40 -16.27
C LEU A 27 22.91 29.53 -16.67
N ALA A 28 21.89 29.24 -17.48
CA ALA A 28 20.88 30.23 -17.84
C ALA A 28 20.06 30.69 -16.62
N ALA A 29 19.69 29.76 -15.73
CA ALA A 29 18.98 30.08 -14.50
C ALA A 29 19.84 30.92 -13.54
N VAL A 30 21.14 30.64 -13.43
CA VAL A 30 22.09 31.46 -12.64
C VAL A 30 22.22 32.87 -13.22
N GLU A 31 22.32 33.00 -14.53
CA GLU A 31 22.42 34.32 -15.17
C GLU A 31 21.16 35.15 -14.95
N HIS A 32 19.98 34.55 -15.10
CA HIS A 32 18.73 35.23 -14.78
C HIS A 32 18.59 35.55 -13.30
N ALA A 33 19.00 34.65 -12.40
CA ALA A 33 18.99 34.89 -10.96
C ALA A 33 19.97 35.98 -10.50
N ARG A 34 20.96 36.33 -11.32
CA ARG A 34 21.84 37.49 -11.11
C ARG A 34 21.23 38.81 -11.58
N SER A 35 20.16 38.76 -12.36
CA SER A 35 19.40 39.95 -12.70
C SER A 35 18.54 40.39 -11.51
N ASP A 36 18.19 41.68 -11.46
CA ASP A 36 17.24 42.22 -10.47
C ASP A 36 15.77 41.92 -10.84
N GLU A 37 15.52 41.16 -11.91
CA GLU A 37 14.16 40.83 -12.35
C GLU A 37 13.54 39.74 -11.46
N PRO A 38 12.29 39.94 -10.98
CA PRO A 38 11.60 38.92 -10.20
C PRO A 38 11.20 37.73 -11.09
N PHE A 39 11.43 36.51 -10.62
CA PHE A 39 11.04 35.30 -11.33
C PHE A 39 10.44 34.24 -10.42
N VAL A 40 9.65 33.35 -11.02
CA VAL A 40 8.91 32.32 -10.29
C VAL A 40 9.83 31.13 -10.02
N TYR A 41 10.51 31.13 -8.87
CA TYR A 41 11.46 30.06 -8.52
C TYR A 41 10.83 28.66 -8.50
N ALA A 42 9.52 28.55 -8.18
CA ALA A 42 8.80 27.28 -8.26
C ALA A 42 8.80 26.67 -9.68
N ALA A 43 8.92 27.49 -10.74
CA ALA A 43 9.11 26.99 -12.10
C ALA A 43 10.52 26.42 -12.31
N VAL A 44 11.54 27.04 -11.70
CA VAL A 44 12.91 26.54 -11.68
C VAL A 44 12.98 25.21 -10.93
N GLU A 45 12.36 25.09 -9.75
CA GLU A 45 12.29 23.82 -9.00
C GLU A 45 11.69 22.68 -9.83
N ARG A 46 10.59 22.95 -10.56
CA ARG A 46 9.97 21.95 -11.45
C ARG A 46 10.86 21.57 -12.62
N ALA A 47 11.57 22.54 -13.21
CA ALA A 47 12.51 22.28 -14.30
C ALA A 47 13.71 21.44 -13.82
N VAL A 48 14.29 21.78 -12.67
CA VAL A 48 15.36 21.01 -12.02
C VAL A 48 14.89 19.59 -11.71
N ALA A 49 13.68 19.41 -11.17
CA ALA A 49 13.13 18.08 -10.93
C ALA A 49 12.95 17.27 -12.23
N THR A 50 12.53 17.92 -13.32
CA THR A 50 12.37 17.28 -14.64
C THR A 50 13.71 16.80 -15.19
N LEU A 51 14.74 17.66 -15.13
CA LEU A 51 16.11 17.32 -15.54
C LEU A 51 16.70 16.21 -14.68
N GLY A 52 16.49 16.27 -13.35
CA GLY A 52 16.89 15.20 -12.43
C GLY A 52 16.23 13.86 -12.77
N ALA A 53 14.95 13.87 -13.14
CA ALA A 53 14.25 12.67 -13.59
C ALA A 53 14.81 12.14 -14.92
N GLU A 54 15.21 13.00 -15.85
CA GLU A 54 15.89 12.59 -17.09
C GLU A 54 17.23 11.91 -16.82
N VAL A 55 18.05 12.49 -15.95
CA VAL A 55 19.32 11.90 -15.51
C VAL A 55 19.08 10.51 -14.93
N GLN A 56 18.11 10.37 -14.02
CA GLN A 56 17.76 9.07 -13.44
C GLN A 56 17.30 8.06 -14.50
N ARG A 57 16.48 8.47 -15.47
CA ARG A 57 16.03 7.59 -16.57
C ARG A 57 17.20 7.16 -17.46
N ALA A 58 18.13 8.05 -17.79
CA ALA A 58 19.32 7.74 -18.58
C ALA A 58 20.22 6.73 -17.85
N LEU A 59 20.45 6.92 -16.55
CA LEU A 59 21.20 5.96 -15.72
C LEU A 59 20.53 4.58 -15.69
N HIS A 60 19.22 4.53 -15.45
CA HIS A 60 18.47 3.28 -15.49
C HIS A 60 18.53 2.61 -16.87
N GLN A 61 18.45 3.38 -17.96
CA GLN A 61 18.54 2.84 -19.32
C GLN A 61 19.87 2.12 -19.54
N THR A 62 20.98 2.74 -19.14
CA THR A 62 22.32 2.15 -19.24
C THR A 62 22.41 0.86 -18.42
N ILE A 63 22.01 0.90 -17.15
CA ILE A 63 22.11 -0.26 -16.24
C ILE A 63 21.24 -1.42 -16.74
N LEU A 64 20.00 -1.15 -17.14
CA LEU A 64 19.08 -2.16 -17.66
C LEU A 64 19.58 -2.73 -18.99
N SER A 65 20.15 -1.90 -19.87
CA SER A 65 20.75 -2.36 -21.13
C SER A 65 21.92 -3.32 -20.88
N ALA A 66 22.76 -3.02 -19.89
CA ALA A 66 23.86 -3.90 -19.46
C ALA A 66 23.37 -5.20 -18.81
N CYS A 67 22.09 -5.28 -18.41
CA CYS A 67 21.51 -6.50 -17.88
C CYS A 67 21.11 -7.50 -18.97
N ASP A 68 21.00 -7.05 -20.23
CA ASP A 68 20.65 -7.91 -21.35
C ASP A 68 21.72 -8.98 -21.60
N ARG A 69 21.30 -10.13 -22.12
CA ARG A 69 22.21 -11.23 -22.46
C ARG A 69 21.94 -11.70 -23.87
N GLU A 70 22.98 -11.68 -24.69
CA GLU A 70 22.98 -12.13 -26.08
C GLU A 70 23.82 -13.40 -26.20
N VAL A 71 23.29 -14.50 -25.67
CA VAL A 71 23.97 -15.80 -25.65
C VAL A 71 23.10 -16.87 -26.31
N PRO A 72 23.70 -17.91 -26.93
CA PRO A 72 22.92 -18.96 -27.62
C PRO A 72 21.98 -19.72 -26.70
N HIS A 73 22.33 -19.86 -25.41
CA HIS A 73 21.50 -20.54 -24.42
C HIS A 73 21.62 -19.86 -23.06
N LEU A 74 20.51 -19.79 -22.33
CA LEU A 74 20.44 -19.19 -21.01
C LEU A 74 19.66 -20.10 -20.06
N LEU A 75 20.22 -20.37 -18.88
CA LEU A 75 19.57 -21.15 -17.83
C LEU A 75 18.71 -20.22 -16.97
N ILE A 76 17.39 -20.40 -16.99
CA ILE A 76 16.44 -19.60 -16.20
C ILE A 76 15.61 -20.56 -15.35
N GLY A 77 15.68 -20.41 -14.03
CA GLY A 77 14.94 -21.28 -13.09
C GLY A 77 15.27 -22.76 -13.29
N GLY A 78 16.54 -23.09 -13.53
CA GLY A 78 17.00 -24.47 -13.79
C GLY A 78 16.64 -25.03 -15.17
N ARG A 79 15.98 -24.25 -16.04
CA ARG A 79 15.53 -24.69 -17.37
C ARG A 79 16.29 -23.98 -18.49
N LEU A 80 16.72 -24.74 -19.50
CA LEU A 80 17.47 -24.19 -20.64
C LEU A 80 16.54 -23.42 -21.58
N HIS A 81 16.94 -22.22 -21.97
CA HIS A 81 16.21 -21.38 -22.91
C HIS A 81 17.08 -20.96 -24.09
N ARG A 82 16.46 -20.81 -25.26
CA ARG A 82 17.11 -20.30 -26.50
C ARG A 82 16.60 -18.90 -26.86
N PRO A 83 17.42 -18.04 -27.50
CA PRO A 83 17.00 -16.73 -27.96
C PRO A 83 15.96 -16.86 -29.09
N VAL A 84 15.01 -15.93 -29.12
CA VAL A 84 13.93 -15.92 -30.11
C VAL A 84 13.96 -14.66 -30.96
N LEU A 85 13.95 -13.49 -30.31
CA LEU A 85 13.95 -12.21 -31.01
C LEU A 85 14.46 -11.11 -30.09
N ARG A 86 14.98 -10.06 -30.71
CA ARG A 86 15.41 -8.83 -30.04
C ARG A 86 14.36 -7.74 -30.27
N ARG A 87 13.88 -7.11 -29.20
CA ARG A 87 12.87 -6.04 -29.29
C ARG A 87 12.98 -5.06 -28.13
N GLU A 88 12.43 -3.88 -28.35
CA GLU A 88 12.23 -2.89 -27.29
C GLU A 88 11.20 -3.39 -26.25
N ALA A 89 11.47 -3.00 -25.00
CA ALA A 89 10.53 -3.08 -23.90
C ALA A 89 10.66 -1.85 -23.00
N THR A 90 9.57 -1.55 -22.31
CA THR A 90 9.50 -0.45 -21.34
C THR A 90 9.61 -0.99 -19.93
N TYR A 91 10.49 -0.39 -19.13
CA TYR A 91 10.58 -0.57 -17.69
C TYR A 91 10.11 0.70 -16.99
N TYR A 92 9.44 0.55 -15.85
CA TYR A 92 8.86 1.66 -15.12
C TYR A 92 9.65 1.92 -13.84
N THR A 93 10.21 3.13 -13.73
CA THR A 93 11.09 3.61 -12.65
C THR A 93 10.39 4.68 -11.80
N LEU A 94 11.00 5.15 -10.71
CA LEU A 94 10.46 6.30 -9.96
C LEU A 94 10.38 7.58 -10.81
N ALA A 95 11.35 7.77 -11.70
CA ALA A 95 11.48 8.94 -12.58
C ALA A 95 10.67 8.83 -13.88
N GLY A 96 9.97 7.71 -14.10
CA GLY A 96 9.18 7.47 -15.32
C GLY A 96 9.67 6.29 -16.16
N PRO A 97 9.05 6.08 -17.34
CA PRO A 97 9.33 4.93 -18.19
C PRO A 97 10.70 5.02 -18.89
N VAL A 98 11.37 3.89 -19.00
CA VAL A 98 12.67 3.73 -19.66
C VAL A 98 12.54 2.62 -20.72
N VAL A 99 13.02 2.88 -21.94
CA VAL A 99 12.95 1.92 -23.05
C VAL A 99 14.32 1.28 -23.28
N VAL A 100 14.34 -0.05 -23.29
CA VAL A 100 15.57 -0.84 -23.51
C VAL A 100 15.30 -1.91 -24.56
N THR A 101 16.21 -2.04 -25.51
CA THR A 101 16.25 -3.15 -26.46
C THR A 101 16.84 -4.38 -25.78
N ARG A 102 16.12 -5.51 -25.85
CA ARG A 102 16.53 -6.73 -25.16
C ARG A 102 16.22 -7.99 -25.96
N THR A 103 16.92 -9.06 -25.63
CA THR A 103 16.70 -10.38 -26.21
C THR A 103 15.64 -11.16 -25.42
N ARG A 104 14.65 -11.72 -26.12
CA ARG A 104 13.61 -12.60 -25.56
C ARG A 104 14.03 -14.05 -25.71
N TYR A 105 13.79 -14.84 -24.67
CA TYR A 105 14.16 -16.26 -24.64
C TYR A 105 12.92 -17.15 -24.54
N ARG A 106 12.97 -18.38 -25.05
CA ARG A 106 11.92 -19.40 -24.89
C ARG A 106 12.54 -20.69 -24.37
N PRO A 107 11.85 -21.44 -23.50
CA PRO A 107 12.28 -22.80 -23.13
C PRO A 107 12.67 -23.62 -24.37
N ALA A 108 13.83 -24.28 -24.31
CA ALA A 108 14.36 -25.03 -25.45
C ALA A 108 13.52 -26.29 -25.74
N ASP A 109 12.97 -26.89 -24.70
CA ASP A 109 12.17 -28.10 -24.67
C ASP A 109 10.66 -27.87 -24.94
N GLU A 110 10.17 -26.62 -24.90
CA GLU A 110 8.78 -26.28 -25.24
C GLU A 110 8.70 -25.21 -26.34
N PRO A 111 8.61 -25.61 -27.62
CA PRO A 111 8.58 -24.68 -28.75
C PRO A 111 7.41 -23.68 -28.76
N ARG A 112 6.30 -23.98 -28.08
CA ARG A 112 5.11 -23.12 -28.01
C ARG A 112 4.99 -22.30 -26.72
N ALA A 113 5.96 -22.42 -25.80
CA ALA A 113 5.95 -21.68 -24.55
C ALA A 113 6.06 -20.17 -24.76
N LYS A 114 5.51 -19.42 -23.80
CA LYS A 114 5.66 -17.95 -23.75
C LYS A 114 7.14 -17.61 -23.64
N THR A 115 7.52 -16.51 -24.30
CA THR A 115 8.89 -16.00 -24.14
C THR A 115 9.06 -15.35 -22.76
N VAL A 116 10.29 -15.36 -22.27
CA VAL A 116 10.73 -14.81 -20.99
C VAL A 116 11.59 -13.58 -21.23
N ASP A 117 11.56 -12.68 -20.25
CA ASP A 117 12.40 -11.49 -20.17
C ASP A 117 13.60 -11.76 -19.25
N PRO A 118 14.82 -11.98 -19.77
CA PRO A 118 15.96 -12.24 -18.90
C PRO A 118 16.29 -11.05 -17.99
N ILE A 119 16.17 -9.82 -18.50
CA ILE A 119 16.40 -8.62 -17.69
C ILE A 119 15.37 -8.58 -16.56
N GLY A 120 14.10 -8.71 -16.90
CA GLY A 120 13.00 -8.69 -15.93
C GLY A 120 13.14 -9.76 -14.85
N VAL A 121 13.55 -10.98 -15.20
CA VAL A 121 13.83 -12.04 -14.22
C VAL A 121 15.02 -11.66 -13.33
N ARG A 122 16.11 -11.16 -13.93
CA ARG A 122 17.35 -10.82 -13.21
C ARG A 122 17.18 -9.67 -12.22
N VAL A 123 16.39 -8.66 -12.56
CA VAL A 123 16.22 -7.44 -11.74
C VAL A 123 14.92 -7.45 -10.91
N GLY A 124 14.18 -8.56 -10.90
CA GLY A 124 12.98 -8.71 -10.08
C GLY A 124 11.79 -7.87 -10.54
N VAL A 125 11.60 -7.70 -11.85
CA VAL A 125 10.46 -6.94 -12.38
C VAL A 125 9.12 -7.53 -11.92
N VAL A 126 8.26 -6.64 -11.43
CA VAL A 126 6.90 -6.97 -11.02
C VAL A 126 5.93 -6.70 -12.18
N GLY A 127 5.19 -7.73 -12.58
CA GLY A 127 4.19 -7.62 -13.63
C GLY A 127 4.79 -7.16 -14.97
N ALA A 128 4.20 -6.15 -15.58
CA ALA A 128 4.53 -5.70 -16.94
C ALA A 128 5.65 -4.64 -16.96
N GLY A 129 6.84 -4.93 -16.42
CA GLY A 129 8.00 -4.02 -16.52
C GLY A 129 8.23 -3.09 -15.32
N TRP A 130 7.49 -3.23 -14.22
CA TRP A 130 7.67 -2.36 -13.05
C TRP A 130 8.88 -2.78 -12.22
N LEU A 131 9.78 -1.84 -11.93
CA LEU A 131 10.95 -2.13 -11.10
C LEU A 131 10.57 -2.24 -9.61
N PRO A 132 11.31 -3.04 -8.82
CA PRO A 132 10.98 -3.29 -7.42
C PRO A 132 10.75 -2.03 -6.58
N GLN A 133 11.68 -1.07 -6.61
CA GLN A 133 11.56 0.15 -5.81
C GLN A 133 10.35 1.00 -6.22
N THR A 134 10.02 1.02 -7.51
CA THR A 134 8.83 1.70 -8.03
C THR A 134 7.55 1.05 -7.52
N CYS A 135 7.51 -0.28 -7.50
CA CYS A 135 6.40 -1.03 -6.91
C CYS A 135 6.28 -0.78 -5.41
N THR A 136 7.39 -0.81 -4.68
CA THR A 136 7.43 -0.52 -3.24
C THR A 136 6.89 0.88 -2.94
N ALA A 137 7.34 1.90 -3.67
CA ALA A 137 6.86 3.27 -3.49
C ALA A 137 5.37 3.42 -3.81
N ILE A 138 4.88 2.80 -4.88
CA ILE A 138 3.44 2.81 -5.21
C ILE A 138 2.64 2.10 -4.12
N ALA A 139 3.06 0.92 -3.68
CA ALA A 139 2.37 0.17 -2.62
C ALA A 139 2.37 0.96 -1.30
N PHE A 140 3.49 1.61 -0.97
CA PHE A 140 3.64 2.47 0.20
C PHE A 140 2.69 3.67 0.17
N LEU A 141 2.48 4.31 -0.98
CA LEU A 141 1.54 5.43 -1.08
C LEU A 141 0.09 4.95 -1.01
N VAL A 142 -0.23 3.81 -1.64
CA VAL A 142 -1.60 3.26 -1.64
C VAL A 142 -2.02 2.69 -0.28
N GLN A 143 -1.08 2.27 0.57
CA GLN A 143 -1.42 1.90 1.96
C GLN A 143 -1.75 3.10 2.84
N LEU A 144 -1.24 4.30 2.51
CA LEU A 144 -1.50 5.51 3.29
C LEU A 144 -2.85 6.13 2.93
N ASP A 145 -3.14 6.18 1.63
CA ASP A 145 -4.34 6.81 1.09
C ASP A 145 -4.84 6.08 -0.17
N PRO A 146 -6.11 6.24 -0.56
CA PRO A 146 -6.61 5.64 -1.78
C PRO A 146 -5.81 6.08 -3.02
N SER A 147 -5.86 5.27 -4.08
CA SER A 147 -5.02 5.45 -5.28
C SER A 147 -5.08 6.84 -5.92
N ARG A 148 -6.20 7.56 -5.76
CA ARG A 148 -6.39 8.92 -6.30
C ARG A 148 -5.48 9.91 -5.56
N GLU A 149 -5.57 9.92 -4.25
CA GLU A 149 -4.80 10.77 -3.36
C GLU A 149 -3.32 10.40 -3.42
N ALA A 150 -2.99 9.10 -3.45
CA ALA A 150 -1.63 8.59 -3.66
C ALA A 150 -1.00 9.11 -4.98
N THR A 151 -1.78 9.09 -6.08
CA THR A 151 -1.32 9.65 -7.36
C THR A 151 -1.12 11.16 -7.26
N GLN A 152 -2.04 11.88 -6.62
CA GLN A 152 -1.92 13.32 -6.45
C GLN A 152 -0.68 13.69 -5.64
N ALA A 153 -0.42 12.99 -4.53
CA ALA A 153 0.76 13.18 -3.71
C ALA A 153 2.06 12.94 -4.52
N ALA A 154 2.12 11.85 -5.28
CA ALA A 154 3.25 11.57 -6.15
C ALA A 154 3.51 12.67 -7.18
N HIS A 155 2.46 13.19 -7.81
CA HIS A 155 2.56 14.30 -8.76
C HIS A 155 3.05 15.60 -8.10
N GLN A 156 2.62 15.89 -6.87
CA GLN A 156 3.11 17.06 -6.12
C GLN A 156 4.60 16.92 -5.77
N LEU A 157 5.06 15.69 -5.53
CA LEU A 157 6.46 15.39 -5.23
C LEU A 157 7.34 15.24 -6.49
N GLY A 158 6.78 15.36 -7.70
CA GLY A 158 7.54 15.20 -8.94
C GLY A 158 8.05 13.79 -9.22
N VAL A 159 7.47 12.77 -8.59
CA VAL A 159 7.86 11.36 -8.73
C VAL A 159 6.70 10.50 -9.20
N LEU A 160 6.99 9.29 -9.68
CA LEU A 160 6.00 8.30 -10.13
C LEU A 160 4.97 8.94 -11.10
N PRO A 161 5.40 9.38 -12.31
CA PRO A 161 4.56 10.10 -13.27
C PRO A 161 3.57 9.15 -13.96
N TYR A 162 2.75 8.46 -13.17
CA TYR A 162 1.92 7.34 -13.59
C TYR A 162 0.47 7.59 -13.19
N SER A 163 -0.43 7.11 -14.03
CA SER A 163 -1.86 7.26 -13.78
C SER A 163 -2.34 6.51 -12.53
N ARG A 164 -3.44 6.98 -11.94
CA ARG A 164 -4.21 6.29 -10.89
C ARG A 164 -4.43 4.80 -11.16
N ALA A 165 -4.77 4.46 -12.41
CA ALA A 165 -5.02 3.07 -12.79
C ALA A 165 -3.74 2.21 -12.70
N SER A 166 -2.56 2.81 -12.86
CA SER A 166 -1.29 2.11 -12.68
C SER A 166 -1.00 1.90 -11.19
N PHE A 167 -1.26 2.90 -10.34
CA PHE A 167 -1.17 2.75 -8.88
C PHE A 167 -2.03 1.57 -8.40
N GLU A 168 -3.29 1.52 -8.80
CA GLU A 168 -4.21 0.41 -8.48
C GLU A 168 -3.65 -0.94 -8.93
N ARG A 169 -3.31 -1.08 -10.23
CA ARG A 169 -2.86 -2.38 -10.77
C ARG A 169 -1.55 -2.85 -10.14
N VAL A 170 -0.61 -1.94 -9.90
CA VAL A 170 0.69 -2.27 -9.31
C VAL A 170 0.52 -2.64 -7.85
N ALA A 171 -0.25 -1.88 -7.06
CA ALA A 171 -0.53 -2.21 -5.67
C ALA A 171 -1.23 -3.57 -5.54
N HIS A 172 -2.23 -3.86 -6.38
CA HIS A 172 -2.86 -5.18 -6.43
C HIS A 172 -1.86 -6.28 -6.80
N ARG A 173 -0.99 -6.05 -7.79
CA ARG A 173 0.00 -7.04 -8.20
C ARG A 173 1.03 -7.31 -7.11
N VAL A 174 1.46 -6.29 -6.38
CA VAL A 174 2.32 -6.44 -5.20
C VAL A 174 1.58 -7.23 -4.13
N GLY A 175 0.32 -6.90 -3.84
CA GLY A 175 -0.52 -7.64 -2.91
C GLY A 175 -0.64 -9.12 -3.27
N GLU A 176 -0.88 -9.46 -4.53
CA GLU A 176 -0.92 -10.85 -5.01
C GLU A 176 0.40 -11.59 -4.75
N LEU A 177 1.55 -10.97 -5.03
CA LEU A 177 2.86 -11.56 -4.79
C LEU A 177 3.13 -11.76 -3.29
N VAL A 178 2.78 -10.78 -2.46
CA VAL A 178 2.88 -10.90 -1.00
C VAL A 178 2.01 -12.04 -0.50
N MET A 179 0.78 -12.17 -1.01
CA MET A 179 -0.13 -13.26 -0.60
C MET A 179 0.37 -14.64 -1.03
N GLN A 180 1.07 -14.76 -2.16
CA GLN A 180 1.69 -16.02 -2.61
C GLN A 180 2.84 -16.48 -1.71
N GLU A 181 3.58 -15.52 -1.16
CA GLU A 181 4.76 -15.78 -0.32
C GLU A 181 4.47 -15.60 1.18
N ARG A 182 3.21 -15.26 1.54
CA ARG A 182 2.81 -14.80 2.87
C ARG A 182 3.28 -15.73 3.98
N GLU A 183 2.92 -17.00 3.91
CA GLU A 183 3.24 -17.99 4.93
C GLU A 183 4.75 -18.12 5.13
N ARG A 184 5.52 -18.19 4.02
CA ARG A 184 6.98 -18.27 4.07
C ARG A 184 7.61 -17.01 4.66
N VAL A 185 7.11 -15.83 4.27
CA VAL A 185 7.64 -14.54 4.73
C VAL A 185 7.28 -14.29 6.19
N GLU A 186 6.02 -14.46 6.59
CA GLU A 186 5.57 -14.30 7.98
C GLU A 186 6.33 -15.27 8.91
N SER A 187 6.45 -16.55 8.53
CA SER A 187 7.24 -17.55 9.29
C SER A 187 8.71 -17.15 9.43
N ALA A 188 9.33 -16.65 8.35
CA ALA A 188 10.72 -16.21 8.40
C ALA A 188 10.90 -14.95 9.27
N LEU A 189 9.93 -14.02 9.24
CA LEU A 189 9.96 -12.79 10.05
C LEU A 189 9.86 -13.11 11.53
N ILE A 190 8.93 -13.98 11.95
CA ILE A 190 8.82 -14.34 13.37
C ILE A 190 10.00 -15.18 13.83
N ALA A 191 10.55 -16.07 13.00
CA ALA A 191 11.74 -16.84 13.34
C ALA A 191 12.99 -15.96 13.52
N ALA A 192 13.09 -14.88 12.75
CA ALA A 192 14.18 -13.89 12.86
C ALA A 192 13.96 -12.86 13.97
N TYR A 193 12.78 -12.83 14.60
CA TYR A 193 12.45 -11.85 15.63
C TYR A 193 13.34 -12.01 16.86
N VAL A 194 13.96 -10.92 17.29
CA VAL A 194 14.76 -10.88 18.52
C VAL A 194 13.87 -10.47 19.67
N LEU A 195 13.50 -11.44 20.51
CA LEU A 195 12.65 -11.20 21.68
C LEU A 195 13.41 -10.37 22.74
N PRO A 196 12.90 -9.18 23.14
CA PRO A 196 13.55 -8.35 24.16
C PRO A 196 13.76 -9.10 25.49
N ALA A 197 14.84 -8.77 26.21
CA ALA A 197 15.20 -9.44 27.47
C ALA A 197 14.12 -9.25 28.55
N GLU A 198 13.52 -8.07 28.59
CA GLU A 198 12.48 -7.65 29.52
C GLU A 198 11.09 -8.26 29.24
N ALA A 199 10.91 -8.99 28.13
CA ALA A 199 9.62 -9.57 27.77
C ALA A 199 9.16 -10.66 28.78
N THR A 200 7.99 -10.48 29.38
CA THR A 200 7.43 -11.45 30.33
C THR A 200 6.11 -12.04 29.88
N GLY A 201 5.43 -11.41 28.92
CA GLY A 201 4.13 -11.87 28.46
C GLY A 201 3.83 -11.51 27.02
N VAL A 202 2.87 -12.25 26.47
CA VAL A 202 2.29 -12.04 25.14
C VAL A 202 0.78 -11.94 25.29
N VAL A 203 0.22 -10.86 24.75
CA VAL A 203 -1.22 -10.63 24.69
C VAL A 203 -1.67 -10.78 23.24
N VAL A 204 -2.59 -11.70 22.99
CA VAL A 204 -3.26 -11.87 21.71
C VAL A 204 -4.60 -11.19 21.78
N SER A 205 -4.90 -10.33 20.80
CA SER A 205 -6.18 -9.65 20.70
C SER A 205 -6.76 -9.76 19.30
N LEU A 206 -8.08 -9.93 19.22
CA LEU A 206 -8.85 -10.00 17.98
C LEU A 206 -10.05 -9.06 18.07
N ASP A 207 -10.22 -8.26 17.03
CA ASP A 207 -11.31 -7.31 16.88
C ASP A 207 -11.77 -7.26 15.41
N ARG A 208 -12.86 -6.54 15.16
CA ARG A 208 -13.42 -6.35 13.84
C ARG A 208 -14.06 -4.99 13.67
N VAL A 209 -14.02 -4.50 12.44
CA VAL A 209 -14.68 -3.26 12.04
C VAL A 209 -15.59 -3.52 10.85
N ALA A 210 -16.78 -2.93 10.88
CA ALA A 210 -17.68 -2.94 9.73
C ALA A 210 -17.14 -1.97 8.68
N VAL A 211 -16.83 -2.48 7.48
CA VAL A 211 -16.39 -1.69 6.33
C VAL A 211 -17.43 -1.71 5.21
N PRO A 212 -17.68 -0.59 4.54
CA PRO A 212 -18.61 -0.53 3.42
C PRO A 212 -17.97 -1.10 2.16
N MET A 213 -18.58 -2.14 1.59
CA MET A 213 -18.13 -2.80 0.36
C MET A 213 -19.12 -2.55 -0.77
N GLU A 214 -18.62 -2.19 -1.95
CA GLU A 214 -19.43 -2.09 -3.16
C GLU A 214 -19.59 -3.47 -3.81
N GLU A 215 -20.81 -4.00 -3.76
CA GLU A 215 -21.15 -5.28 -4.38
C GLU A 215 -22.02 -5.09 -5.64
N PRO A 216 -21.91 -5.97 -6.65
CA PRO A 216 -22.76 -5.92 -7.83
C PRO A 216 -24.25 -6.04 -7.46
N ARG A 217 -25.04 -5.03 -7.80
CA ARG A 217 -26.48 -5.06 -7.61
C ARG A 217 -27.14 -5.70 -8.83
N ARG A 218 -27.95 -6.74 -8.63
CA ARG A 218 -28.74 -7.30 -9.72
C ARG A 218 -29.66 -6.23 -10.31
N ARG A 219 -29.66 -6.13 -11.64
CA ARG A 219 -30.61 -5.26 -12.34
C ARG A 219 -32.01 -5.87 -12.28
N PRO A 220 -33.05 -5.05 -12.08
CA PRO A 220 -34.42 -5.48 -12.36
C PRO A 220 -34.52 -6.02 -13.79
N LYS A 221 -35.38 -7.03 -13.99
CA LYS A 221 -35.68 -7.54 -15.34
C LYS A 221 -36.34 -6.43 -16.16
N GLY A 222 -35.96 -6.28 -17.43
CA GLY A 222 -36.53 -5.29 -18.36
C GLY A 222 -35.51 -4.32 -18.96
N ARG A 223 -35.99 -3.42 -19.83
CA ARG A 223 -35.17 -2.42 -20.51
C ARG A 223 -34.63 -1.40 -19.48
N PRO A 224 -33.32 -1.16 -19.42
CA PRO A 224 -32.77 -0.15 -18.52
C PRO A 224 -33.32 1.25 -18.83
N ALA A 225 -33.68 1.99 -17.78
CA ALA A 225 -34.05 3.39 -17.92
C ALA A 225 -32.89 4.19 -18.55
N LYS A 226 -33.22 5.26 -19.30
CA LYS A 226 -32.23 6.16 -19.90
C LYS A 226 -31.36 6.77 -18.78
N GLY A 227 -30.03 6.55 -18.87
CA GLY A 227 -29.08 7.00 -17.85
C GLY A 227 -28.86 6.04 -16.67
N ALA A 228 -29.47 4.84 -16.67
CA ALA A 228 -29.20 3.84 -15.65
C ALA A 228 -27.70 3.45 -15.64
N ALA A 229 -27.13 3.31 -14.43
CA ALA A 229 -25.73 2.96 -14.24
C ALA A 229 -25.39 1.66 -14.99
N LYS A 230 -24.31 1.67 -15.78
CA LYS A 230 -23.86 0.53 -16.58
C LYS A 230 -23.50 -0.70 -15.72
N ARG A 231 -23.10 -0.49 -14.48
CA ARG A 231 -22.81 -1.52 -13.47
C ARG A 231 -23.37 -1.02 -12.14
N PRO A 232 -24.64 -1.29 -11.83
CA PRO A 232 -25.21 -0.84 -10.57
C PRO A 232 -24.56 -1.61 -9.43
N VAL A 233 -24.22 -0.90 -8.36
CA VAL A 233 -23.67 -1.47 -7.14
C VAL A 233 -24.61 -1.20 -5.96
N VAL A 234 -24.49 -2.00 -4.93
CA VAL A 234 -25.08 -1.78 -3.60
C VAL A 234 -23.93 -1.69 -2.60
N ARG A 235 -24.07 -0.84 -1.58
CA ARG A 235 -23.09 -0.77 -0.50
C ARG A 235 -23.61 -1.59 0.68
N LEU A 236 -22.91 -2.68 0.98
CA LEU A 236 -23.17 -3.54 2.13
C LEU A 236 -22.04 -3.40 3.15
N TRP A 237 -22.35 -3.63 4.41
CA TRP A 237 -21.37 -3.55 5.49
C TRP A 237 -20.91 -4.96 5.85
N HIS A 238 -19.62 -5.21 5.70
CA HIS A 238 -19.01 -6.49 6.03
C HIS A 238 -17.93 -6.31 7.08
N MET A 239 -17.62 -7.39 7.81
CA MET A 239 -16.61 -7.34 8.87
C MET A 239 -15.22 -7.55 8.29
N ALA A 240 -14.36 -6.55 8.48
CA ALA A 240 -12.92 -6.70 8.37
C ALA A 240 -12.38 -7.06 9.76
N TYR A 241 -11.44 -8.00 9.82
CA TYR A 241 -10.84 -8.45 11.07
C TYR A 241 -9.46 -7.85 11.25
N CYS A 242 -9.14 -7.47 12.48
CA CYS A 242 -7.80 -7.08 12.89
C CYS A 242 -7.40 -7.87 14.12
N ALA A 243 -6.15 -8.28 14.19
CA ALA A 243 -5.61 -8.95 15.35
C ALA A 243 -4.23 -8.45 15.68
N THR A 244 -3.80 -8.68 16.91
CA THR A 244 -2.47 -8.32 17.37
C THR A 244 -1.88 -9.39 18.25
N VAL A 245 -0.55 -9.51 18.17
CA VAL A 245 0.29 -10.20 19.15
C VAL A 245 1.19 -9.12 19.75
N THR A 246 0.92 -8.74 20.99
CA THR A 246 1.69 -7.72 21.71
C THR A 246 2.59 -8.37 22.74
N ILE A 247 3.88 -8.08 22.67
CA ILE A 247 4.87 -8.49 23.67
C ILE A 247 4.92 -7.42 24.76
N HIS A 248 4.86 -7.83 26.02
CA HIS A 248 4.86 -6.94 27.19
C HIS A 248 5.99 -7.24 28.15
N ASP A 249 6.42 -6.22 28.88
CA ASP A 249 7.27 -6.38 30.07
C ASP A 249 6.46 -6.72 31.34
N ALA A 250 7.17 -6.88 32.45
CA ALA A 250 6.59 -7.24 33.75
C ALA A 250 5.60 -6.21 34.30
N SER A 251 5.67 -4.95 33.84
CA SER A 251 4.74 -3.89 34.24
C SER A 251 3.48 -3.85 33.37
N GLY A 252 3.42 -4.67 32.31
CA GLY A 252 2.36 -4.64 31.32
C GLY A 252 2.56 -3.60 30.22
N LYS A 253 3.73 -2.95 30.13
CA LYS A 253 4.04 -2.03 29.04
C LYS A 253 4.30 -2.82 27.75
N GLY A 254 3.64 -2.44 26.66
CA GLY A 254 3.87 -3.03 25.34
C GLY A 254 5.26 -2.67 24.80
N LEU A 255 6.07 -3.68 24.52
CA LEU A 255 7.41 -3.57 23.94
C LEU A 255 7.36 -3.58 22.42
N HIS A 256 6.52 -4.46 21.86
CA HIS A 256 6.33 -4.58 20.43
C HIS A 256 4.95 -5.17 20.11
N THR A 257 4.35 -4.77 18.99
CA THR A 257 3.07 -5.29 18.54
C THR A 257 3.16 -5.72 17.09
N ILE A 258 2.96 -7.01 16.85
CA ILE A 258 2.73 -7.58 15.52
C ILE A 258 1.24 -7.40 15.19
N ARG A 259 0.94 -6.93 13.98
CA ARG A 259 -0.42 -6.54 13.56
C ARG A 259 -0.84 -7.37 12.37
N TYR A 260 -2.07 -7.86 12.41
CA TYR A 260 -2.68 -8.68 11.38
C TYR A 260 -3.99 -8.04 10.93
N GLY A 261 -4.32 -8.23 9.67
CA GLY A 261 -5.56 -7.72 9.09
C GLY A 261 -6.10 -8.64 8.01
N ARG A 262 -7.43 -8.77 7.95
CA ARG A 262 -8.16 -9.42 6.85
C ARG A 262 -9.34 -8.55 6.45
N MET A 263 -9.34 -8.15 5.18
CA MET A 263 -10.53 -7.55 4.57
C MET A 263 -11.68 -8.57 4.53
N PRO A 264 -12.94 -8.12 4.41
CA PRO A 264 -14.06 -9.01 4.25
C PRO A 264 -13.87 -10.02 3.12
N GLY A 265 -14.23 -11.28 3.36
CA GLY A 265 -14.01 -12.38 2.41
C GLY A 265 -12.56 -12.85 2.33
N GLY A 266 -11.66 -12.29 3.14
CA GLY A 266 -10.30 -12.79 3.32
C GLY A 266 -10.25 -14.07 4.17
N ASP A 267 -9.06 -14.67 4.18
CA ASP A 267 -8.73 -15.89 4.92
C ASP A 267 -8.60 -15.61 6.43
N LEU A 268 -9.72 -15.76 7.16
CA LEU A 268 -9.81 -15.58 8.61
C LEU A 268 -9.14 -16.74 9.35
N ASP A 269 -9.35 -17.97 8.89
CA ASP A 269 -8.76 -19.17 9.51
C ASP A 269 -7.22 -19.07 9.49
N GLY A 270 -6.65 -18.71 8.34
CA GLY A 270 -5.21 -18.46 8.22
C GLY A 270 -4.71 -17.26 9.03
N LEU A 271 -5.55 -16.26 9.32
CA LEU A 271 -5.16 -15.21 10.29
C LEU A 271 -5.04 -15.81 11.69
N VAL A 272 -6.03 -16.57 12.15
CA VAL A 272 -6.07 -17.08 13.52
C VAL A 272 -5.01 -18.19 13.73
N LEU A 273 -4.75 -19.02 12.72
CA LEU A 273 -3.62 -19.96 12.70
C LEU A 273 -2.27 -19.23 12.76
N GLY A 274 -2.10 -18.15 11.98
CA GLY A 274 -0.87 -17.33 12.04
C GLY A 274 -0.62 -16.75 13.43
N LEU A 275 -1.66 -16.26 14.13
CA LEU A 275 -1.53 -15.80 15.52
C LEU A 275 -1.00 -16.91 16.44
N ARG A 276 -1.53 -18.12 16.31
CA ARG A 276 -1.09 -19.28 17.11
C ARG A 276 0.36 -19.62 16.80
N ASP A 277 0.74 -19.68 15.53
CA ASP A 277 2.07 -20.10 15.11
C ASP A 277 3.14 -19.08 15.54
N ASP A 278 2.81 -17.79 15.51
CA ASP A 278 3.70 -16.75 16.01
C ASP A 278 3.84 -16.81 17.54
N VAL A 279 2.74 -17.01 18.28
CA VAL A 279 2.79 -17.19 19.74
C VAL A 279 3.60 -18.44 20.11
N ARG A 280 3.45 -19.54 19.38
CA ARG A 280 4.25 -20.76 19.58
C ARG A 280 5.73 -20.52 19.32
N THR A 281 6.04 -19.75 18.29
CA THR A 281 7.44 -19.39 17.98
C THR A 281 8.03 -18.56 19.10
N LEU A 282 7.31 -17.56 19.63
CA LEU A 282 7.73 -16.77 20.78
C LEU A 282 7.91 -17.62 22.05
N LEU A 283 7.00 -18.57 22.31
CA LEU A 283 7.14 -19.51 23.42
C LEU A 283 8.32 -20.47 23.23
N GLY A 284 8.66 -20.84 21.99
CA GLY A 284 9.87 -21.59 21.66
C GLY A 284 11.14 -20.80 21.99
N MET A 285 11.14 -19.49 21.78
CA MET A 285 12.23 -18.59 22.18
C MET A 285 12.30 -18.41 23.71
N ARG A 286 11.14 -18.33 24.38
CA ARG A 286 11.06 -18.15 25.84
C ARG A 286 9.82 -18.86 26.41
N PRO A 287 9.97 -20.09 26.95
CA PRO A 287 8.85 -20.87 27.48
C PRO A 287 8.17 -20.25 28.72
N SER A 288 8.83 -19.32 29.39
CA SER A 288 8.30 -18.66 30.59
C SER A 288 7.29 -17.55 30.30
N LEU A 289 7.12 -17.12 29.04
CA LEU A 289 6.16 -16.07 28.68
C LEU A 289 4.75 -16.41 29.17
N GLN A 290 4.08 -15.44 29.77
CA GLN A 290 2.65 -15.53 30.09
C GLN A 290 1.84 -15.33 28.82
N VAL A 291 0.78 -16.11 28.63
CA VAL A 291 -0.12 -15.96 27.47
C VAL A 291 -1.46 -15.42 27.94
N THR A 292 -1.88 -14.34 27.30
CA THR A 292 -3.18 -13.70 27.58
C THR A 292 -3.97 -13.53 26.29
N LEU A 293 -5.25 -13.86 26.33
CA LEU A 293 -6.23 -13.53 25.28
C LEU A 293 -7.06 -12.33 25.76
N LEU A 294 -7.16 -11.31 24.91
CA LEU A 294 -7.85 -10.06 25.18
C LEU A 294 -8.81 -9.72 24.04
N CYS A 295 -10.10 -9.83 24.28
CA CYS A 295 -11.13 -9.49 23.30
C CYS A 295 -12.26 -8.67 23.91
N ASP A 296 -13.12 -8.16 23.04
CA ASP A 296 -14.42 -7.65 23.46
C ASP A 296 -15.30 -8.78 24.03
N GLY A 297 -16.52 -8.45 24.48
CA GLY A 297 -17.46 -9.43 24.99
C GLY A 297 -18.18 -10.26 23.93
N ALA A 298 -17.80 -10.22 22.65
CA ALA A 298 -18.52 -10.93 21.59
C ALA A 298 -18.16 -12.42 21.55
N VAL A 299 -19.17 -13.28 21.71
CA VAL A 299 -19.03 -14.75 21.71
C VAL A 299 -18.26 -15.26 20.50
N GLU A 300 -18.51 -14.68 19.32
CA GLU A 300 -17.82 -15.04 18.09
C GLU A 300 -16.29 -14.86 18.16
N MET A 301 -15.79 -13.79 18.79
CA MET A 301 -14.35 -13.53 18.87
C MET A 301 -13.68 -14.55 19.79
N TRP A 302 -14.35 -14.88 20.90
CA TRP A 302 -13.91 -15.92 21.83
C TRP A 302 -13.92 -17.30 21.20
N ASN A 303 -14.91 -17.62 20.36
CA ASN A 303 -14.95 -18.88 19.63
C ASN A 303 -13.78 -19.00 18.66
N LEU A 304 -13.52 -17.96 17.86
CA LEU A 304 -12.41 -17.94 16.90
C LEU A 304 -11.05 -18.12 17.58
N LEU A 305 -10.77 -17.36 18.65
CA LEU A 305 -9.52 -17.51 19.39
C LEU A 305 -9.44 -18.86 20.09
N GLY A 306 -10.52 -19.28 20.76
CA GLY A 306 -10.58 -20.50 21.56
C GLY A 306 -10.45 -21.79 20.75
N GLU A 307 -10.75 -21.75 19.45
CA GLU A 307 -10.60 -22.89 18.54
C GLU A 307 -9.11 -23.27 18.33
N VAL A 308 -8.22 -22.29 18.20
CA VAL A 308 -6.80 -22.55 17.86
C VAL A 308 -5.81 -22.22 18.98
N LEU A 309 -6.12 -21.25 19.85
CA LEU A 309 -5.28 -20.84 20.99
C LEU A 309 -5.77 -21.57 22.25
N THR A 310 -5.57 -22.88 22.29
CA THR A 310 -5.85 -23.71 23.47
C THR A 310 -4.60 -23.92 24.31
N GLU A 311 -4.78 -24.16 25.61
CA GLU A 311 -3.65 -24.46 26.50
C GLU A 311 -2.86 -25.69 26.04
N ALA A 312 -3.55 -26.69 25.49
CA ALA A 312 -2.94 -27.86 24.88
C ALA A 312 -2.12 -27.52 23.63
N ALA A 313 -2.62 -26.63 22.76
CA ALA A 313 -1.92 -26.22 21.55
C ALA A 313 -0.66 -25.36 21.84
N LEU A 314 -0.67 -24.60 22.94
CA LEU A 314 0.42 -23.71 23.33
C LEU A 314 1.36 -24.31 24.40
N GLY A 315 0.95 -25.39 25.07
CA GLY A 315 1.68 -25.93 26.22
C GLY A 315 1.77 -24.95 27.40
N ARG A 316 0.83 -24.00 27.49
CA ARG A 316 0.88 -22.88 28.45
C ARG A 316 -0.52 -22.55 28.94
N ALA A 317 -0.63 -22.23 30.23
CA ALA A 317 -1.86 -21.70 30.80
C ALA A 317 -2.23 -20.37 30.14
N ILE A 318 -3.51 -20.18 29.85
CA ILE A 318 -4.02 -19.00 29.14
C ILE A 318 -4.87 -18.16 30.07
N THR A 319 -4.51 -16.89 30.23
CA THR A 319 -5.34 -15.91 30.92
C THR A 319 -6.32 -15.28 29.92
N ARG A 320 -7.61 -15.25 30.25
CA ARG A 320 -8.64 -14.60 29.40
C ARG A 320 -9.13 -13.33 30.05
N LEU A 321 -9.03 -12.22 29.33
CA LEU A 321 -9.43 -10.90 29.80
C LEU A 321 -10.39 -10.24 28.82
N VAL A 322 -11.29 -9.41 29.35
CA VAL A 322 -12.16 -8.55 28.54
C VAL A 322 -11.51 -7.18 28.38
N ASP A 323 -11.54 -6.67 27.15
CA ASP A 323 -11.04 -5.33 26.84
C ASP A 323 -11.83 -4.25 27.60
N LEU A 324 -11.10 -3.46 28.40
CA LEU A 324 -11.70 -2.45 29.27
C LEU A 324 -12.43 -1.38 28.47
N TRP A 325 -11.93 -0.98 27.30
CA TRP A 325 -12.49 0.15 26.56
C TRP A 325 -13.79 -0.21 25.87
N HIS A 326 -13.83 -1.40 25.26
CA HIS A 326 -15.07 -1.99 24.77
C HIS A 326 -16.08 -2.16 25.90
N PHE A 327 -15.64 -2.66 27.05
CA PHE A 327 -16.49 -2.79 28.23
C PHE A 327 -17.05 -1.43 28.68
N LEU A 328 -16.21 -0.41 28.84
CA LEU A 328 -16.61 0.94 29.23
C LEU A 328 -17.55 1.59 28.22
N GLU A 329 -17.41 1.32 26.92
CA GLU A 329 -18.35 1.81 25.90
C GLU A 329 -19.76 1.23 26.11
N LYS A 330 -19.86 -0.08 26.37
CA LYS A 330 -21.14 -0.73 26.69
C LYS A 330 -21.70 -0.22 28.01
N MET A 331 -20.85 -0.07 29.03
CA MET A 331 -21.28 0.47 30.31
C MET A 331 -21.74 1.92 30.19
N GLY A 332 -21.10 2.75 29.39
CA GLY A 332 -21.56 4.12 29.11
C GLY A 332 -22.94 4.15 28.45
N LYS A 333 -23.22 3.22 27.53
CA LYS A 333 -24.57 3.04 26.95
C LYS A 333 -25.59 2.62 28.00
N ALA A 334 -25.24 1.70 28.90
CA ALA A 334 -26.11 1.27 29.99
C ALA A 334 -26.37 2.39 31.01
N GLY A 335 -25.32 3.11 31.42
CA GLY A 335 -25.41 4.25 32.33
C GLY A 335 -26.33 5.35 31.80
N ARG A 336 -26.27 5.67 30.51
CA ARG A 336 -27.19 6.63 29.86
C ARG A 336 -28.65 6.19 29.84
N ARG A 337 -28.94 4.89 29.97
CA ARG A 337 -30.31 4.40 30.11
C ARG A 337 -30.82 4.48 31.54
N ARG A 338 -29.92 4.53 32.52
CA ARG A 338 -30.24 4.45 33.95
C ARG A 338 -30.21 5.80 34.67
N PHE A 339 -29.34 6.70 34.23
CA PHE A 339 -29.05 7.97 34.87
C PHE A 339 -29.18 9.12 33.88
N GLU A 340 -29.45 10.32 34.40
CA GLU A 340 -29.35 11.57 33.64
C GLU A 340 -27.90 11.83 33.19
N ALA A 341 -27.72 12.61 32.13
CA ALA A 341 -26.43 12.75 31.44
C ALA A 341 -25.22 13.10 32.37
N PRO A 342 -25.33 14.05 33.33
CA PRO A 342 -24.23 14.35 34.25
C PRO A 342 -23.91 13.18 35.19
N GLN A 343 -24.95 12.50 35.68
CA GLN A 343 -24.83 11.37 36.59
C GLN A 343 -24.25 10.14 35.86
N ALA A 344 -24.67 9.87 34.62
CA ALA A 344 -24.13 8.79 33.80
C ALA A 344 -22.62 8.98 33.55
N THR A 345 -22.18 10.21 33.31
CA THR A 345 -20.77 10.56 33.12
C THR A 345 -19.97 10.36 34.40
N ALA A 346 -20.46 10.88 35.54
CA ALA A 346 -19.81 10.71 36.84
C ALA A 346 -19.71 9.23 37.23
N TRP A 347 -20.78 8.46 37.00
CA TRP A 347 -20.84 7.03 37.23
C TRP A 347 -19.80 6.27 36.38
N LEU A 348 -19.71 6.56 35.08
CA LEU A 348 -18.75 5.90 34.19
C LEU A 348 -17.29 6.25 34.55
N THR A 349 -17.02 7.50 34.91
CA THR A 349 -15.69 7.94 35.37
C THR A 349 -15.28 7.23 36.65
N ARG A 350 -16.18 7.16 37.64
CA ARG A 350 -15.95 6.40 38.89
C ARG A 350 -15.68 4.92 38.59
N LEU A 351 -16.46 4.34 37.68
CA LEU A 351 -16.31 2.96 37.28
C LEU A 351 -14.92 2.69 36.66
N ARG A 352 -14.53 3.51 35.69
CA ARG A 352 -13.19 3.43 35.06
C ARG A 352 -12.09 3.51 36.10
N LEU A 353 -12.14 4.49 37.01
CA LEU A 353 -11.12 4.65 38.05
C LEU A 353 -11.05 3.43 38.98
N ARG A 354 -12.19 2.84 39.36
CA ARG A 354 -12.21 1.62 40.18
C ARG A 354 -11.59 0.43 39.46
N LEU A 355 -11.96 0.20 38.19
CA LEU A 355 -11.43 -0.91 37.41
C LEU A 355 -9.92 -0.80 37.15
N LEU A 356 -9.40 0.43 37.02
CA LEU A 356 -7.97 0.66 36.82
C LEU A 356 -7.13 0.50 38.09
N ASN A 357 -7.69 0.82 39.26
CA ASN A 357 -6.90 0.99 40.48
C ASN A 357 -7.23 -0.02 41.59
N LYS A 358 -8.31 -0.80 41.48
CA LYS A 358 -8.74 -1.75 42.51
C LYS A 358 -8.94 -3.14 41.91
N ALA A 359 -8.07 -4.07 42.32
CA ALA A 359 -8.23 -5.48 42.02
C ALA A 359 -9.59 -6.00 42.51
N GLY A 360 -10.29 -6.79 41.69
CA GLY A 360 -11.61 -7.33 42.02
C GLY A 360 -12.77 -6.32 41.94
N ALA A 361 -12.54 -5.06 41.53
CA ALA A 361 -13.61 -4.07 41.38
C ALA A 361 -14.74 -4.49 40.43
N TRP A 362 -14.47 -5.43 39.51
CA TRP A 362 -15.47 -6.00 38.63
C TRP A 362 -16.56 -6.79 39.38
N VAL A 363 -16.25 -7.39 40.54
CA VAL A 363 -17.23 -8.15 41.35
C VAL A 363 -18.27 -7.20 41.95
N GLU A 364 -17.79 -6.09 42.52
CA GLU A 364 -18.64 -5.04 43.07
C GLU A 364 -19.50 -4.41 41.98
N LEU A 365 -18.93 -4.20 40.79
CA LEU A 365 -19.66 -3.73 39.63
C LEU A 365 -20.71 -4.74 39.15
N GLN A 366 -20.37 -6.02 39.10
CA GLN A 366 -21.31 -7.06 38.70
C GLN A 366 -22.51 -7.07 39.65
N ALA A 367 -22.26 -7.01 40.97
CA ALA A 367 -23.33 -6.89 41.95
C ALA A 367 -24.17 -5.61 41.74
N GLU A 368 -23.53 -4.46 41.48
CA GLU A 368 -24.22 -3.19 41.19
C GLU A 368 -25.14 -3.33 39.96
N ILE A 369 -24.64 -3.91 38.85
CA ILE A 369 -25.41 -4.10 37.61
C ILE A 369 -26.52 -5.13 37.80
N THR A 370 -26.25 -6.25 38.47
CA THR A 370 -27.26 -7.27 38.76
C THR A 370 -28.39 -6.70 39.62
N ALA A 371 -28.07 -5.80 40.56
CA ALA A 371 -29.05 -5.10 41.37
C ALA A 371 -29.91 -4.10 40.57
N TRP A 372 -29.50 -3.69 39.36
CA TRP A 372 -30.38 -2.91 38.48
C TRP A 372 -31.61 -3.72 38.02
N GLY A 373 -31.57 -5.06 38.17
CA GLY A 373 -32.63 -5.97 37.81
C GLY A 373 -32.77 -6.16 36.29
N ALA A 374 -33.35 -7.29 35.87
CA ALA A 374 -33.73 -7.53 34.47
C ALA A 374 -34.94 -6.67 34.02
N GLY A 375 -35.25 -5.57 34.72
CA GLY A 375 -36.40 -4.68 34.49
C GLY A 375 -36.26 -3.73 33.29
N GLY A 376 -35.61 -4.21 32.23
CA GLY A 376 -35.38 -3.45 30.99
C GLY A 376 -35.03 -4.31 29.78
N ALA A 377 -35.19 -5.64 29.87
CA ALA A 377 -35.23 -6.48 28.70
C ALA A 377 -36.66 -6.43 28.12
N THR A 378 -37.03 -5.32 27.49
CA THR A 378 -37.91 -5.46 26.32
C THR A 378 -37.16 -6.37 25.38
N ARG A 379 -37.67 -7.60 25.25
CA ARG A 379 -37.30 -8.54 24.21
C ARG A 379 -37.35 -7.76 22.91
N VAL A 380 -36.19 -7.31 22.41
CA VAL A 380 -36.08 -7.01 20.99
C VAL A 380 -36.20 -8.37 20.36
N GLU A 381 -37.43 -8.75 20.02
CA GLU A 381 -37.66 -9.84 19.08
C GLU A 381 -36.80 -9.50 17.87
N GLY A 382 -35.70 -10.24 17.73
CA GLY A 382 -34.95 -10.24 16.51
C GLY A 382 -35.94 -10.47 15.39
N SER A 383 -36.00 -9.53 14.45
CA SER A 383 -36.74 -9.65 13.21
C SER A 383 -36.14 -10.78 12.38
N ALA A 384 -36.40 -12.01 12.80
CA ALA A 384 -36.13 -13.26 12.13
C ALA A 384 -37.46 -13.87 11.70
N ARG A 385 -38.30 -13.09 11.01
CA ARG A 385 -39.37 -13.56 10.11
C ARG A 385 -39.97 -12.39 9.34
N ALA A 386 -39.40 -12.13 8.16
CA ALA A 386 -40.13 -11.55 7.03
C ALA A 386 -39.35 -11.87 5.74
N ARG A 387 -39.39 -13.14 5.31
CA ARG A 387 -39.33 -13.46 3.89
C ARG A 387 -40.75 -13.76 3.44
N ARG A 388 -41.17 -13.07 2.37
CA ARG A 388 -42.40 -13.22 1.58
C ARG A 388 -43.68 -12.59 2.17
N ALA A 389 -43.93 -11.35 1.77
CA ALA A 389 -45.21 -10.93 1.23
C ALA A 389 -45.00 -9.61 0.46
N ASP A 390 -45.64 -9.51 -0.70
CA ASP A 390 -45.66 -8.34 -1.58
C ASP A 390 -46.07 -7.07 -0.84
N LEU A 391 -45.50 -5.92 -1.23
CA LEU A 391 -46.03 -4.61 -0.84
C LEU A 391 -46.28 -3.73 -2.07
N PRO A 392 -47.38 -2.95 -2.07
CA PRO A 392 -47.91 -2.31 -3.26
C PRO A 392 -47.20 -1.00 -3.58
N GLU A 393 -47.33 -0.68 -4.86
CA GLU A 393 -46.94 0.53 -5.54
C GLU A 393 -47.76 1.73 -5.07
N GLU A 394 -47.26 2.56 -4.14
CA GLU A 394 -47.58 4.00 -4.07
C GLU A 394 -46.85 4.73 -2.93
N SER A 395 -45.84 5.51 -3.28
CA SER A 395 -45.50 6.81 -2.64
C SER A 395 -44.23 7.39 -3.26
N ARG A 396 -44.27 7.55 -4.59
CA ARG A 396 -43.48 8.58 -5.28
C ARG A 396 -44.14 9.93 -5.00
N ARG A 397 -43.46 10.81 -4.25
CA ARG A 397 -43.38 12.27 -4.49
C ARG A 397 -42.81 12.95 -3.24
N ARG A 398 -41.58 13.44 -3.33
CA ARG A 398 -41.22 14.81 -2.93
C ARG A 398 -39.93 15.19 -3.64
N ARG A 399 -40.01 16.31 -4.36
CA ARG A 399 -39.04 16.79 -5.33
C ARG A 399 -37.84 17.43 -4.62
N SER A 400 -36.70 17.19 -5.25
CA SER A 400 -35.46 17.94 -5.18
C SER A 400 -35.61 19.40 -5.62
N THR A 401 -35.02 20.32 -4.88
CA THR A 401 -34.51 21.61 -5.38
C THR A 401 -32.99 21.60 -5.15
N GLY A 402 -32.23 21.83 -6.22
CA GLY A 402 -30.77 21.73 -6.20
C GLY A 402 -30.18 21.90 -7.59
N VAL A 403 -29.88 23.17 -7.89
CA VAL A 403 -29.37 23.79 -9.12
C VAL A 403 -28.28 22.98 -9.84
N ARG A 404 -28.41 22.83 -11.17
CA ARG A 404 -27.36 22.33 -12.07
C ARG A 404 -26.71 23.49 -12.80
N HIS A 405 -25.39 23.60 -12.73
CA HIS A 405 -24.61 24.27 -13.78
C HIS A 405 -24.24 23.26 -14.87
N ARG A 406 -24.58 23.61 -16.12
CA ARG A 406 -24.10 22.96 -17.33
C ARG A 406 -22.80 23.66 -17.76
N THR A 407 -21.79 22.89 -18.10
CA THR A 407 -20.83 23.26 -19.14
C THR A 407 -20.61 22.06 -20.06
N GLY A 408 -20.57 22.32 -21.36
CA GLY A 408 -20.66 21.33 -22.42
C GLY A 408 -19.33 21.01 -23.10
N HIS A 409 -19.42 19.91 -23.86
CA HIS A 409 -18.73 19.53 -25.09
C HIS A 409 -17.20 19.34 -25.15
N GLY A 410 -16.85 18.19 -25.76
CA GLY A 410 -15.78 18.10 -26.76
C GLY A 410 -14.60 17.22 -26.38
N ALA A 411 -14.68 15.90 -26.65
CA ALA A 411 -13.50 15.03 -26.60
C ALA A 411 -12.81 14.99 -27.97
N PRO A 412 -11.50 15.28 -28.10
CA PRO A 412 -10.75 14.96 -29.29
C PRO A 412 -10.14 13.55 -29.21
N ARG A 413 -10.01 12.95 -30.40
CA ARG A 413 -9.47 11.62 -30.67
C ARG A 413 -8.00 11.49 -30.27
N ARG A 414 -7.65 10.30 -29.79
CA ARG A 414 -6.29 9.86 -29.43
C ARG A 414 -5.35 9.87 -30.64
N GLN A 415 -4.23 10.60 -30.53
CA GLN A 415 -3.01 10.36 -31.31
C GLN A 415 -1.92 9.82 -30.37
N ARG A 416 -1.10 8.89 -30.89
CA ARG A 416 0.06 8.32 -30.19
C ARG A 416 1.19 9.38 -30.16
N PRO A 417 1.94 9.53 -29.06
CA PRO A 417 3.11 10.41 -29.07
C PRO A 417 4.22 9.77 -29.90
N ARG A 418 4.80 10.55 -30.83
CA ARG A 418 6.05 10.25 -31.53
C ARG A 418 7.22 10.79 -30.71
N ARG A 419 8.41 10.21 -30.88
CA ARG A 419 9.67 10.70 -30.30
C ARG A 419 9.89 12.18 -30.65
N GLY A 420 10.14 13.00 -29.63
CA GLY A 420 10.64 14.38 -29.78
C GLY A 420 9.77 15.46 -29.11
N ASP A 421 9.58 15.40 -27.79
CA ASP A 421 8.94 16.48 -27.00
C ASP A 421 9.85 16.90 -25.83
N LEU A 422 11.13 17.19 -26.12
CA LEU A 422 12.03 17.86 -25.16
C LEU A 422 11.84 19.39 -25.16
N GLN A 423 11.10 19.94 -26.13
CA GLN A 423 11.03 21.38 -26.33
C GLN A 423 10.00 22.06 -25.43
N GLU A 424 8.81 21.51 -25.16
CA GLU A 424 7.74 22.29 -24.51
C GLU A 424 7.99 22.68 -23.04
N PRO A 425 8.40 21.78 -22.12
CA PRO A 425 8.61 22.14 -20.71
C PRO A 425 9.84 23.04 -20.52
N LEU A 426 10.92 22.76 -21.25
CA LEU A 426 12.13 23.56 -21.25
C LEU A 426 11.89 24.90 -21.96
N GLN A 427 11.16 24.97 -23.08
CA GLN A 427 10.76 26.23 -23.70
C GLN A 427 9.82 27.02 -22.80
N CYS A 428 8.86 26.42 -22.09
CA CYS A 428 8.06 27.16 -21.11
C CYS A 428 8.91 27.73 -19.98
N ALA A 429 9.91 26.99 -19.50
CA ALA A 429 10.84 27.49 -18.48
C ALA A 429 11.76 28.58 -19.04
N PHE A 430 12.36 28.39 -20.22
CA PHE A 430 13.18 29.39 -20.92
C PHE A 430 12.37 30.64 -21.32
N GLN A 431 11.08 30.49 -21.68
CA GLN A 431 10.17 31.61 -21.97
C GLN A 431 9.71 32.33 -20.70
N ALA A 432 9.54 31.62 -19.58
CA ALA A 432 9.20 32.21 -18.29
C ALA A 432 10.39 32.94 -17.63
N ILE A 433 11.61 32.51 -17.93
CA ILE A 433 12.88 33.13 -17.52
C ILE A 433 13.25 34.31 -18.46
N GLY A 434 12.67 34.38 -19.66
CA GLY A 434 13.04 35.35 -20.71
C GLY A 434 11.99 36.42 -21.03
N ARG A 435 10.99 36.67 -20.17
CA ARG A 435 10.01 37.74 -20.39
C ARG A 435 9.87 38.66 -19.18
N PRO A 436 10.04 39.98 -19.35
CA PRO A 436 9.50 40.93 -18.40
C PRO A 436 7.98 40.75 -18.34
N LEU A 437 7.41 40.78 -17.13
CA LEU A 437 5.97 40.74 -16.91
C LEU A 437 5.32 42.04 -17.41
N GLU A 438 5.01 42.11 -18.70
CA GLU A 438 4.12 43.14 -19.23
C GLU A 438 2.65 42.71 -19.12
N GLY A 439 1.89 43.45 -18.32
CA GLY A 439 0.55 43.89 -18.65
C GLY A 439 -0.58 42.86 -18.60
N CYS A 440 -1.22 42.73 -17.44
CA CYS A 440 -2.65 42.40 -17.39
C CYS A 440 -3.46 43.47 -18.14
N GLN A 441 -3.99 43.18 -19.32
CA GLN A 441 -5.15 43.90 -19.88
C GLN A 441 -6.06 42.96 -20.69
N TRP A 442 -7.35 43.14 -20.45
CA TRP A 442 -8.47 42.39 -21.00
C TRP A 442 -8.84 42.82 -22.41
N GLY A 443 -9.14 41.85 -23.28
CA GLY A 443 -10.24 41.90 -24.24
C GLY A 443 -10.01 42.64 -25.56
N GLY A 444 -10.28 41.94 -26.68
CA GLY A 444 -10.55 42.60 -27.96
C GLY A 444 -10.29 41.71 -29.17
N ASP A 445 -11.37 41.20 -29.76
CA ASP A 445 -11.48 40.51 -31.05
C ASP A 445 -10.54 41.00 -32.17
N ARG A 446 -10.02 40.07 -32.98
CA ARG A 446 -10.37 39.85 -34.42
C ARG A 446 -9.40 38.86 -35.10
N THR A 447 -9.99 37.81 -35.67
CA THR A 447 -9.46 36.94 -36.74
C THR A 447 -9.50 37.66 -38.12
N PRO A 448 -9.11 37.04 -39.26
CA PRO A 448 -7.85 36.38 -39.67
C PRO A 448 -7.40 36.81 -41.12
N THR A 449 -6.21 36.43 -41.60
CA THR A 449 -5.89 36.23 -43.05
C THR A 449 -4.57 35.43 -43.19
N ARG A 450 -4.53 34.23 -43.82
CA ARG A 450 -4.34 33.90 -45.28
C ARG A 450 -3.01 34.45 -45.86
N THR A 451 -2.08 33.76 -46.54
CA THR A 451 -1.86 32.38 -47.09
C THR A 451 -0.34 32.28 -47.50
N PRO A 452 0.22 31.29 -48.26
CA PRO A 452 1.55 30.65 -48.04
C PRO A 452 2.67 31.12 -49.01
N PRO A 453 3.86 30.47 -49.04
CA PRO A 453 4.11 29.46 -50.10
C PRO A 453 5.08 28.28 -49.75
N GLN A 454 5.00 27.23 -50.58
CA GLN A 454 5.95 26.11 -50.82
C GLN A 454 6.85 26.44 -52.07
N PRO A 455 7.67 25.53 -52.66
CA PRO A 455 8.72 24.61 -52.17
C PRO A 455 10.02 24.62 -53.04
N SER A 456 11.05 23.84 -52.67
CA SER A 456 12.07 23.24 -53.57
C SER A 456 12.68 22.02 -52.84
N LEU A 457 12.74 20.76 -53.31
CA LEU A 457 13.22 20.06 -54.51
C LEU A 457 14.75 19.90 -54.65
N GLY A 458 15.18 18.62 -54.70
CA GLY A 458 16.49 18.09 -55.11
C GLY A 458 17.20 17.29 -53.99
N GLY A 459 17.64 16.04 -54.11
CA GLY A 459 17.73 15.06 -55.20
C GLY A 459 18.96 14.15 -55.01
N GLY A 460 18.85 12.84 -55.28
CA GLY A 460 19.97 11.93 -55.66
C GLY A 460 20.64 11.06 -54.56
N THR A 461 20.39 9.73 -54.48
CA THR A 461 21.15 8.56 -55.05
C THR A 461 22.30 8.06 -54.16
N ARG A 462 22.22 6.90 -53.47
CA ARG A 462 22.58 5.48 -53.84
C ARG A 462 24.05 5.34 -54.33
N THR A 463 24.91 4.42 -53.85
CA THR A 463 24.84 2.93 -53.80
C THR A 463 26.03 2.30 -53.02
N HIS A 464 25.84 1.07 -52.47
CA HIS A 464 26.72 -0.15 -52.37
C HIS A 464 28.20 -0.03 -51.89
N ASP A 465 28.88 -0.99 -51.26
CA ASP A 465 28.72 -2.42 -50.94
C ASP A 465 29.84 -2.81 -49.93
N GLY A 466 29.75 -3.98 -49.28
CA GLY A 466 30.97 -4.78 -49.02
C GLY A 466 31.23 -5.37 -47.63
N ARG A 467 30.77 -6.63 -47.44
CA ARG A 467 31.46 -7.82 -46.91
C ARG A 467 31.99 -7.93 -45.46
N GLU A 468 31.33 -8.85 -44.76
CA GLU A 468 31.79 -9.96 -43.88
C GLU A 468 33.28 -10.19 -43.62
N ALA A 469 33.60 -10.48 -42.34
CA ALA A 469 34.59 -11.48 -41.95
C ALA A 469 34.23 -12.11 -40.58
N THR A 470 34.30 -13.43 -40.55
CA THR A 470 34.01 -14.37 -39.47
C THR A 470 35.22 -14.56 -38.53
N GLY A 471 34.97 -14.90 -37.27
CA GLY A 471 36.02 -15.26 -36.30
C GLY A 471 35.45 -15.94 -35.06
N ASN A 472 35.50 -17.27 -35.05
CA ASN A 472 34.99 -18.17 -34.00
C ASN A 472 36.18 -18.67 -33.16
N SER A 473 36.01 -18.83 -31.83
CA SER A 473 36.66 -19.80 -30.89
C SER A 473 36.91 -19.19 -29.47
N PRO A 474 37.05 -20.00 -28.39
CA PRO A 474 35.94 -20.70 -27.74
C PRO A 474 35.88 -20.47 -26.20
N CYS A 475 34.81 -21.00 -25.63
CA CYS A 475 34.40 -21.05 -24.23
C CYS A 475 35.51 -21.36 -23.20
N ARG A 476 35.55 -20.57 -22.11
CA ARG A 476 36.00 -21.04 -20.78
C ARG A 476 34.78 -21.17 -19.86
N VAL A 477 34.51 -22.41 -19.47
CA VAL A 477 33.57 -22.77 -18.40
C VAL A 477 34.21 -22.34 -17.08
N SER A 478 33.58 -21.42 -16.36
CA SER A 478 33.89 -21.14 -14.96
C SER A 478 32.64 -21.41 -14.14
N THR A 479 32.62 -22.56 -13.49
CA THR A 479 31.72 -22.88 -12.39
C THR A 479 32.05 -21.98 -11.21
N MET A 480 31.20 -20.99 -10.90
CA MET A 480 31.22 -20.30 -9.62
C MET A 480 29.99 -20.70 -8.82
N GLY A 481 30.26 -21.18 -7.60
CA GLY A 481 29.29 -21.65 -6.63
C GLY A 481 28.31 -20.56 -6.21
N ALA A 482 27.14 -21.01 -5.77
CA ALA A 482 26.10 -20.18 -5.20
C ALA A 482 26.60 -19.54 -3.91
N THR A 483 26.89 -18.24 -3.95
CA THR A 483 27.00 -17.41 -2.76
C THR A 483 25.57 -17.05 -2.31
N PRO A 484 25.15 -17.32 -1.07
CA PRO A 484 23.85 -16.89 -0.60
C PRO A 484 23.83 -15.35 -0.53
N LEU A 485 22.78 -14.76 -1.10
CA LEU A 485 22.45 -13.34 -0.95
C LEU A 485 22.24 -13.05 0.54
N ALA A 486 23.28 -12.52 1.19
CA ALA A 486 23.16 -11.92 2.51
C ALA A 486 22.34 -10.63 2.37
N PHE A 487 21.15 -10.60 2.95
CA PHE A 487 20.41 -9.37 3.21
C PHE A 487 21.14 -8.63 4.33
N THR A 488 22.00 -7.69 3.97
CA THR A 488 22.53 -6.70 4.91
C THR A 488 21.42 -5.68 5.17
N ALA A 489 20.73 -5.84 6.30
CA ALA A 489 19.88 -4.80 6.87
C ALA A 489 20.81 -3.67 7.33
N GLN A 490 20.83 -2.58 6.57
CA GLN A 490 21.53 -1.36 6.95
C GLN A 490 20.48 -0.26 7.15
N ASP A 491 20.46 0.21 8.39
CA ASP A 491 19.90 1.45 8.94
C ASP A 491 18.42 1.51 9.38
N ASP A 492 18.28 1.89 10.66
CA ASP A 492 17.07 2.12 11.44
C ASP A 492 16.04 3.04 10.77
N PRO A 493 14.74 2.69 10.72
CA PRO A 493 13.69 3.66 10.46
C PRO A 493 13.29 4.37 11.76
N HIS A 494 14.21 5.12 12.37
CA HIS A 494 13.89 6.11 13.39
C HIS A 494 13.78 7.50 12.76
N ARG A 495 12.56 7.88 12.36
CA ARG A 495 12.00 9.24 12.48
C ARG A 495 10.57 9.27 11.93
N TRP A 496 9.62 9.04 12.82
CA TRP A 496 8.21 9.28 12.56
C TRP A 496 7.97 10.78 12.37
N ASN A 497 7.29 11.12 11.28
CA ASN A 497 6.92 12.47 10.88
C ASN A 497 5.93 13.09 11.90
N PRO A 498 6.18 14.29 12.46
CA PRO A 498 5.32 14.93 13.46
C PRO A 498 3.92 15.33 12.97
N VAL A 499 3.59 15.18 11.68
CA VAL A 499 2.28 15.54 11.12
C VAL A 499 1.15 14.55 11.52
N LEU A 500 1.47 13.35 12.02
CA LEU A 500 0.46 12.42 12.55
C LEU A 500 -0.07 12.78 13.94
N HIS A 501 0.51 13.78 14.62
CA HIS A 501 0.00 14.30 15.90
C HIS A 501 -1.27 15.17 15.78
N LEU A 502 -1.73 15.48 14.57
CA LEU A 502 -2.91 16.33 14.33
C LEU A 502 -4.23 15.56 14.14
N LYS A 503 -4.24 14.23 14.29
CA LYS A 503 -5.48 13.44 14.37
C LYS A 503 -5.60 12.79 15.75
N SER A 504 -6.34 13.45 16.64
CA SER A 504 -6.58 13.09 18.05
C SER A 504 -7.44 11.83 18.29
N HIS A 505 -7.46 10.87 17.35
CA HIS A 505 -8.36 9.71 17.41
C HIS A 505 -7.67 8.38 17.08
N VAL A 506 -6.48 8.12 17.62
CA VAL A 506 -5.99 6.74 17.82
C VAL A 506 -5.12 6.73 19.07
N VAL A 507 -5.67 6.20 20.17
CA VAL A 507 -4.91 5.91 21.40
C VAL A 507 -4.83 4.38 21.51
N PRO A 508 -3.64 3.75 21.51
CA PRO A 508 -3.53 2.34 21.82
C PRO A 508 -3.82 2.17 23.31
N SER A 509 -4.85 1.41 23.63
CA SER A 509 -5.43 1.40 24.96
C SER A 509 -5.44 -0.03 25.51
N GLN A 510 -4.47 -0.38 26.36
CA GLN A 510 -4.38 -1.70 26.99
C GLN A 510 -4.47 -1.56 28.51
N VAL A 511 -5.67 -1.79 29.04
CA VAL A 511 -5.86 -2.22 30.44
C VAL A 511 -6.93 -3.30 30.41
N ALA A 512 -6.71 -4.39 31.14
CA ALA A 512 -7.51 -5.60 31.06
C ALA A 512 -7.84 -6.13 32.46
N THR A 513 -9.04 -6.69 32.65
CA THR A 513 -9.54 -7.15 33.96
C THR A 513 -9.73 -8.68 33.95
N ALA A 514 -9.24 -9.38 34.98
CA ALA A 514 -9.22 -10.85 35.02
C ALA A 514 -10.51 -11.49 35.57
N PHE A 515 -10.92 -12.61 34.95
CA PHE A 515 -11.94 -13.55 35.44
C PHE A 515 -11.28 -14.92 35.68
N ARG A 516 -11.62 -15.60 36.78
CA ARG A 516 -11.22 -16.99 37.06
C ARG A 516 -12.48 -17.84 37.19
N GLU A 517 -12.54 -18.95 36.46
CA GLU A 517 -13.62 -19.94 36.55
C GLU A 517 -13.57 -20.72 37.86
N VAL A 518 -14.74 -20.96 38.44
CA VAL A 518 -14.96 -21.73 39.68
C VAL A 518 -15.24 -23.19 39.30
N GLY A 519 -14.35 -24.10 39.72
CA GLY A 519 -14.58 -25.55 39.70
C GLY A 519 -14.88 -26.06 41.10
N VAL A 520 -16.05 -26.68 41.26
CA VAL A 520 -16.51 -27.39 42.47
C VAL A 520 -15.81 -28.75 42.57
N GLY A 521 -15.28 -29.10 43.74
CA GLY A 521 -14.73 -30.44 44.02
C GLY A 521 -14.33 -30.60 45.49
N ILE A 522 -15.22 -31.21 46.26
CA ILE A 522 -15.11 -31.54 47.69
C ILE A 522 -14.05 -32.63 47.92
N LEU A 523 -13.16 -32.46 48.90
CA LEU A 523 -12.70 -33.55 49.77
C LEU A 523 -12.18 -33.03 51.12
N ARG A 524 -12.54 -33.79 52.16
CA ARG A 524 -12.52 -33.52 53.59
C ARG A 524 -11.15 -33.79 54.24
N ASN A 525 -11.09 -33.35 55.51
CA ASN A 525 -10.25 -33.75 56.65
C ASN A 525 -8.98 -32.91 56.85
N SER A 526 -8.89 -32.01 57.84
CA SER A 526 -9.07 -32.09 59.32
C SER A 526 -7.76 -32.41 60.06
N ILE A 527 -7.44 -31.50 60.99
CA ILE A 527 -6.70 -31.68 62.26
C ILE A 527 -5.17 -31.47 62.27
N ARG A 528 -4.79 -30.32 62.86
CA ARG A 528 -3.72 -30.05 63.85
C ARG A 528 -2.34 -30.70 63.62
N ARG A 529 -1.35 -29.90 63.24
CA ARG A 529 -0.39 -29.18 64.11
C ARG A 529 0.46 -28.26 63.25
#